data_AF-A0A838CUL5-F1
#
_entry.id   AF-A0A838CUL5-F1
#
_cell.length_a   1.000
_cell.length_b   1.000
_cell.length_c   1.000
_cell.angle_alpha   90.00
_cell.angle_beta   90.00
_cell.angle_gamma   90.00
#
_symmetry.space_group_name_H-M   'P 1'
#
loop_
_entity.id
_entity.type
_entity.pdbx_description
1 polymer ?
#
loop_
_entity_poly.entity_id
_entity_poly.type
_entity_poly.pdbx_seq_one_letter_code
_entity_poly.pdbx_strand_id
1 'polypeptide(L)' 'MTNLIRYKMLSTEQISEDRRIHVFDMQEQQKLSFNYESLKRTPKSYAGEELSDFLGKRKLKIDNGVYDNKGHAS' A
#
# COMPACT_ATOMS: atom_id res chain seq x y z
N MET A 1 22.99 -0.45 11.22
CA MET A 1 21.78 -1.12 10.69
C MET A 1 20.85 -0.04 10.19
N THR A 2 20.82 0.19 8.88
CA THR A 2 19.91 1.16 8.28
C THR A 2 18.50 0.58 8.37
N ASN A 3 17.55 1.31 8.98
CA ASN A 3 16.12 1.01 8.93
C ASN A 3 15.63 1.12 7.48
N LEU A 4 16.03 0.16 6.64
CA LEU A 4 15.61 0.08 5.25
C LEU A 4 14.11 -0.23 5.27
N ILE A 5 13.33 0.78 4.90
CA ILE A 5 11.89 0.66 4.73
C ILE A 5 11.67 -0.45 3.69
N ARG A 6 11.20 -1.64 4.06
CA ARG A 6 11.07 -2.78 3.14
C ARG A 6 10.18 -2.49 1.93
N TYR A 7 9.12 -1.72 2.15
CA TYR A 7 8.12 -1.42 1.14
C TYR A 7 8.24 0.02 0.61
N LYS A 8 7.86 0.23 -0.63
CA LYS A 8 7.72 1.56 -1.23
C LYS A 8 6.33 1.69 -1.86
N MET A 9 5.63 2.78 -1.58
CA MET A 9 4.35 3.05 -2.21
C MET A 9 4.58 3.40 -3.68
N LEU A 10 3.86 2.75 -4.59
CA LEU A 10 3.91 3.06 -6.01
C LEU A 10 2.72 3.92 -6.40
N SER A 11 1.52 3.41 -6.23
CA SER A 11 0.28 4.08 -6.60
C SER A 11 -0.92 3.44 -5.90
N THR A 12 -2.06 4.12 -5.97
CA THR A 12 -3.37 3.57 -5.67
C THR A 12 -4.29 3.74 -6.87
N GLU A 13 -5.27 2.84 -6.96
CA GLU A 13 -6.35 2.91 -7.94
C GLU A 13 -7.68 2.84 -7.21
N GLN A 14 -8.55 3.81 -7.49
CA GLN A 14 -9.92 3.79 -6.99
C GLN A 14 -10.72 2.78 -7.81
N ILE A 15 -11.19 1.73 -7.15
CA ILE A 15 -12.12 0.73 -7.71
C ILE A 15 -13.52 1.02 -7.15
N SER A 16 -14.58 0.52 -7.78
CA SER A 16 -15.97 0.93 -7.45
C SER A 16 -16.33 0.89 -5.96
N GLU A 17 -15.84 -0.09 -5.21
CA GLU A 17 -16.15 -0.28 -3.78
C GLU A 17 -14.89 -0.44 -2.90
N ASP A 18 -13.70 -0.26 -3.47
CA ASP A 18 -12.44 -0.49 -2.77
C ASP A 18 -11.32 0.36 -3.38
N ARG A 19 -10.13 0.29 -2.81
CA ARG A 19 -8.92 0.92 -3.32
C ARG A 19 -7.85 -0.15 -3.52
N ARG A 20 -7.38 -0.31 -4.76
CA ARG A 20 -6.23 -1.16 -5.03
C ARG A 20 -4.95 -0.40 -4.66
N ILE A 21 -4.08 -1.06 -3.92
CA ILE A 21 -2.80 -0.54 -3.48
C ILE A 21 -1.70 -1.28 -4.24
N HIS A 22 -0.78 -0.51 -4.80
CA HIS A 22 0.43 -1.01 -5.44
C HIS A 22 1.64 -0.60 -4.60
N VAL A 23 2.40 -1.59 -4.13
CA VAL A 23 3.65 -1.38 -3.42
C VAL A 23 4.77 -2.16 -4.10
N PHE A 24 5.99 -1.68 -3.94
CA PHE A 24 7.20 -2.40 -4.30
C PHE A 24 7.84 -2.96 -3.03
N ASP A 25 8.00 -4.27 -2.97
CA ASP A 25 8.83 -4.93 -1.96
C ASP A 25 10.28 -4.85 -2.44
N MET A 26 11.10 -4.06 -1.74
CA MET A 26 12.50 -3.87 -2.12
C MET A 26 13.39 -5.05 -1.72
N GLN A 27 12.95 -5.88 -0.77
CA GLN A 27 13.68 -7.07 -0.36
C GLN A 27 13.54 -8.17 -1.42
N GLU A 28 12.30 -8.45 -1.82
CA GLU A 28 11.99 -9.47 -2.84
C GLU A 28 12.06 -8.91 -4.28
N GLN A 29 12.33 -7.60 -4.43
CA GLN A 29 12.37 -6.87 -5.70
C GLN A 29 11.13 -7.06 -6.58
N GLN A 30 9.95 -7.18 -5.97
CA GLN A 30 8.70 -7.47 -6.67
C GLN A 30 7.63 -6.41 -6.40
N LYS A 31 6.69 -6.29 -7.36
CA LYS A 31 5.51 -5.45 -7.21
C LYS A 31 4.38 -6.27 -6.60
N LEU A 32 3.82 -5.78 -5.51
CA LEU A 32 2.64 -6.35 -4.87
C LEU A 32 1.45 -5.44 -5.15
N SER A 33 0.34 -6.04 -5.57
CA SER A 33 -0.92 -5.32 -5.84
C SER A 33 -2.04 -6.02 -5.09
N PHE A 34 -2.76 -5.30 -4.24
CA PHE A 34 -3.83 -5.88 -3.44
C PHE A 34 -4.91 -4.86 -3.13
N ASN A 35 -6.08 -5.40 -2.80
CA ASN A 35 -7.26 -4.65 -2.41
C ASN A 35 -7.14 -4.22 -0.93
N TYR A 36 -7.31 -2.92 -0.64
CA TYR A 36 -7.07 -2.39 0.71
C TYR A 36 -8.09 -2.91 1.73
N GLU A 37 -9.37 -2.96 1.35
CA GLU A 37 -10.42 -3.52 2.21
C GLU A 37 -10.22 -5.02 2.46
N SER A 38 -9.77 -5.78 1.44
CA SER A 38 -9.41 -7.19 1.62
C SER A 38 -8.28 -7.36 2.63
N LEU A 39 -7.28 -6.48 2.61
CA LEU A 39 -6.16 -6.55 3.54
C LEU A 39 -6.57 -6.16 4.98
N LYS A 40 -7.49 -5.20 5.15
CA LYS A 40 -8.06 -4.86 6.47
C LYS A 40 -8.78 -6.04 7.13
N ARG A 41 -9.39 -6.91 6.32
CA ARG A 41 -10.13 -8.10 6.78
C ARG A 41 -9.22 -9.31 6.96
N THR A 42 -8.01 -9.25 6.46
CA THR A 42 -7.04 -10.34 6.55
C THR A 42 -6.42 -10.35 7.96
N PRO A 43 -6.36 -11.50 8.66
CA PRO A 43 -5.69 -11.59 9.95
C PRO A 43 -4.25 -11.07 9.83
N LYS A 44 -3.79 -10.28 10.81
CA LYS A 44 -2.42 -9.70 10.82
C LYS A 44 -1.29 -10.73 10.60
N SER A 45 -1.53 -12.02 10.90
CA SER A 45 -0.56 -13.09 10.63
C SER A 45 -0.37 -13.41 9.14
N TYR A 46 -1.34 -13.11 8.28
CA TYR A 46 -1.28 -13.43 6.85
C TYR A 46 -0.78 -12.26 6.00
N ALA A 47 -1.17 -11.02 6.36
CA ALA A 47 -0.56 -9.82 5.81
C ALA A 47 0.63 -9.43 6.69
N GLY A 48 1.85 -9.76 6.25
CA GLY A 48 3.09 -9.59 7.03
C GLY A 48 3.11 -8.30 7.86
N GLU A 49 3.42 -8.40 9.15
CA GLU A 49 3.26 -7.31 10.14
C GLU A 49 3.87 -5.99 9.65
N GLU A 50 5.04 -6.05 9.01
CA GLU A 50 5.70 -4.89 8.42
C GLU A 50 4.88 -4.19 7.33
N LEU A 51 4.20 -4.94 6.45
CA LEU A 51 3.36 -4.38 5.39
C LEU A 51 2.12 -3.73 5.99
N SER A 52 1.49 -4.40 6.95
CA SER A 52 0.33 -3.88 7.67
C SER A 52 0.66 -2.56 8.40
N ASP A 53 1.79 -2.50 9.10
CA ASP A 53 2.25 -1.29 9.79
C ASP A 53 2.66 -0.18 8.81
N PHE A 54 3.32 -0.53 7.71
CA PHE A 54 3.69 0.38 6.64
C PHE A 54 2.47 1.08 6.01
N LEU A 55 1.40 0.31 5.77
CA LEU A 55 0.14 0.81 5.23
C LEU A 55 -0.64 1.60 6.28
N GLY A 56 -0.63 1.16 7.54
CA GLY A 56 -1.23 1.89 8.67
C GLY A 56 -0.68 3.31 8.79
N LYS A 57 0.65 3.48 8.71
CA LYS A 57 1.31 4.79 8.72
C LYS A 57 0.94 5.69 7.53
N ARG A 58 0.48 5.11 6.42
CA ARG A 58 0.07 5.84 5.20
C ARG A 58 -1.43 5.89 4.98
N LYS A 59 -2.23 5.30 5.87
CA LYS A 59 -3.68 5.19 5.73
C LYS A 59 -4.34 6.51 5.34
N LEU A 60 -4.04 7.59 6.06
CA LEU A 60 -4.62 8.91 5.78
C LEU A 60 -4.26 9.44 4.38
N LYS A 61 -3.04 9.19 3.90
CA LYS A 61 -2.62 9.58 2.53
C LYS A 61 -3.29 8.72 1.47
N ILE A 62 -3.45 7.43 1.74
CA ILE A 62 -4.15 6.48 0.89
C ILE A 62 -5.63 6.86 0.78
N ASP A 63 -6.30 7.09 1.91
CA ASP A 63 -7.71 7.47 1.98
C ASP A 63 -7.97 8.81 1.26
N ASN A 64 -7.05 9.76 1.37
CA ASN A 64 -7.10 11.06 0.67
C ASN A 64 -6.72 11.01 -0.82
N GLY A 65 -6.37 9.83 -1.36
CA GLY A 65 -6.01 9.72 -2.78
C GLY A 65 -4.67 10.33 -3.19
N VAL A 66 -3.76 10.56 -2.24
CA VAL A 66 -2.42 11.14 -2.51
C VAL A 66 -1.60 10.31 -3.49
N TYR A 67 -1.87 9.01 -3.53
CA TYR A 67 -1.16 8.06 -4.39
C TYR A 67 -1.97 7.68 -5.63
N ASP A 68 -3.14 8.28 -5.85
CA ASP A 68 -3.93 7.94 -7.02
C ASP A 68 -3.16 8.30 -8.27
N ASN A 69 -3.08 7.35 -9.20
CA ASN A 69 -2.40 7.54 -10.49
C ASN A 69 -3.18 8.48 -11.43
N LYS A 70 -4.04 9.33 -10.86
CA LYS A 70 -4.57 10.53 -11.49
C LYS A 70 -3.41 11.50 -11.49
N GLY A 71 -2.74 11.61 -12.63
CA GLY A 71 -1.62 12.55 -12.81
C GLY A 71 -1.94 13.85 -12.08
N HIS A 72 -1.01 14.30 -11.24
CA HIS A 72 -0.99 15.70 -10.84
C HIS A 72 -1.03 16.48 -12.15
N ALA A 73 -2.21 16.95 -12.54
CA ALA A 73 -2.34 18.11 -13.39
C ALA A 73 -1.81 19.24 -12.51
N SER A 74 -0.49 19.40 -12.52
CA SER A 74 0.17 20.64 -12.11
C SER A 74 -0.46 21.79 -12.86
#